data_AF-A0A517V6V2-F1
#
_entry.id   AF-A0A517V6V2-F1
#
_cell.length_a   1.000
_cell.length_b   1.000
_cell.length_c   1.000
_cell.angle_alpha   90.00
_cell.angle_beta   90.00
_cell.angle_gamma   90.00
#
_symmetry.space_group_name_H-M   'P 1'
#
loop_
_entity.id
_entity.type
_entity.pdbx_description
1 polymer ?
#
loop_
_entity_poly.entity_id
_entity_poly.type
_entity_poly.pdbx_seq_one_letter_code
_entity_poly.pdbx_strand_id
1 'polypeptide(L)'
;MNHNAVLKRGIEFHTQGQLDQALADYSQVIDSAVAEDVELMGLALYYRGSVYQRLGEHERLISDMTRIVEYRGEVSAELVAQASAMRGESFAVQGELEAAVSDYTVIIESREGLPTGMLLSALLCRGRIYAEQKRHELAIGELTTVIEQGSEHRLPAHFLAEAYWFRGQAYFAEADYTRAAEDLSIVVSSQWLGTTGQQSAEELLAECRRRLAE
;
A
#
# COMPACT_ATOMS: atom_id res chain seq x y z
N MET A 1 -3.02 34.30 11.19
CA MET A 1 -2.16 33.64 10.17
C MET A 1 -3.06 32.73 9.35
N ASN A 2 -2.95 32.69 8.02
CA ASN A 2 -3.82 31.84 7.20
C ASN A 2 -3.16 30.46 7.02
N HIS A 3 -3.46 29.52 7.91
CA HIS A 3 -2.87 28.17 7.90
C HIS A 3 -3.14 27.41 6.59
N ASN A 4 -4.31 27.64 5.96
CA ASN A 4 -4.61 27.09 4.64
C ASN A 4 -3.65 27.59 3.56
N ALA A 5 -3.26 28.87 3.61
CA ALA A 5 -2.29 29.42 2.66
C ALA A 5 -0.87 28.86 2.89
N VAL A 6 -0.49 28.64 4.15
CA VAL A 6 0.80 28.02 4.51
C VAL A 6 0.83 26.56 4.03
N LEU A 7 -0.24 25.79 4.27
CA LEU A 7 -0.35 24.41 3.79
C LEU A 7 -0.20 24.32 2.26
N LYS A 8 -0.92 25.19 1.52
CA LYS A 8 -0.83 25.24 0.04
C LYS A 8 0.57 25.57 -0.45
N ARG A 9 1.28 26.48 0.24
CA ARG A 9 2.67 26.81 -0.10
C ARG A 9 3.60 25.63 0.16
N GLY A 10 3.41 24.91 1.27
CA GLY A 10 4.14 23.67 1.56
C GLY A 10 3.95 22.62 0.47
N ILE A 11 2.72 22.43 -0.02
CA ILE A 11 2.41 21.50 -1.14
C ILE A 11 3.13 21.92 -2.43
N GLU A 12 3.16 23.21 -2.73
CA GLU A 12 3.88 23.73 -3.90
C GLU A 12 5.40 23.47 -3.78
N PHE A 13 6.00 23.79 -2.64
CA PHE A 13 7.41 23.47 -2.37
C PHE A 13 7.70 21.98 -2.48
N HIS A 14 6.81 21.14 -1.96
CA HIS A 14 6.94 19.68 -2.05
C HIS A 14 6.93 19.20 -3.51
N THR A 15 6.02 19.74 -4.33
CA THR A 15 5.91 19.45 -5.76
C THR A 15 7.16 19.89 -6.53
N GLN A 16 7.76 21.02 -6.15
CA GLN A 16 9.02 21.52 -6.72
C GLN A 16 10.27 20.79 -6.19
N GLY A 17 10.13 19.86 -5.25
CA GLY A 17 11.26 19.15 -4.63
C GLY A 17 12.01 19.98 -3.58
N GLN A 18 11.48 21.12 -3.17
CA GLN A 18 12.01 21.95 -2.09
C GLN A 18 11.58 21.39 -0.73
N LEU A 19 12.12 20.22 -0.39
CA LEU A 19 11.65 19.41 0.74
C LEU A 19 11.80 20.12 2.09
N ASP A 20 12.91 20.81 2.35
CA ASP A 20 13.12 21.53 3.61
C ASP A 20 12.09 22.65 3.82
N GLN A 21 11.76 23.37 2.74
CA GLN A 21 10.77 24.45 2.79
C GLN A 21 9.36 23.89 3.00
N ALA A 22 9.04 22.75 2.35
CA ALA A 22 7.79 22.05 2.57
C ALA A 22 7.66 21.56 4.03
N LEU A 23 8.71 20.94 4.57
CA LEU A 23 8.75 20.48 5.97
C LEU A 23 8.54 21.63 6.96
N ALA A 24 9.16 22.79 6.70
CA ALA A 24 9.00 23.98 7.53
C ALA A 24 7.55 24.48 7.51
N ASP A 25 6.92 24.57 6.34
CA ASP A 25 5.54 25.03 6.19
C ASP A 25 4.53 24.06 6.83
N TYR A 26 4.70 22.75 6.65
CA TYR A 26 3.85 21.76 7.31
C TYR A 26 4.01 21.78 8.82
N SER A 27 5.24 21.88 9.33
CA SER A 27 5.51 21.97 10.77
C SER A 27 4.91 23.24 11.36
N GLN A 28 4.98 24.36 10.63
CA GLN A 28 4.33 25.59 11.05
C GLN A 28 2.82 25.42 11.23
N VAL A 29 2.13 24.75 10.28
CA VAL A 29 0.69 24.44 10.43
C VAL A 29 0.47 23.54 11.64
N ILE A 30 1.32 22.53 11.85
CA ILE A 30 1.19 21.58 12.95
C ILE A 30 1.38 22.24 14.32
N ASP A 31 2.34 23.16 14.44
CA ASP A 31 2.64 23.83 15.70
C ASP A 31 1.61 24.93 16.04
N SER A 32 0.97 25.51 15.01
CA SER A 32 0.02 26.62 15.19
C SER A 32 -1.45 26.21 15.18
N ALA A 33 -1.81 25.06 14.58
CA ALA A 33 -3.19 24.60 14.43
C ALA A 33 -3.69 23.72 15.60
N VAL A 34 -2.93 23.61 16.69
CA VAL A 34 -3.16 22.65 17.79
C VAL A 34 -4.53 22.79 18.48
N ALA A 35 -5.36 23.81 18.19
CA ALA A 35 -6.63 24.02 18.90
C ALA A 35 -7.91 24.20 18.06
N GLU A 36 -7.87 24.42 16.75
CA GLU A 36 -9.08 24.87 16.02
C GLU A 36 -9.48 24.04 14.79
N ASP A 37 -8.57 23.31 14.14
CA ASP A 37 -8.88 22.57 12.90
C ASP A 37 -8.07 21.27 12.81
N VAL A 38 -8.66 20.18 13.31
CA VAL A 38 -8.05 18.84 13.36
C VAL A 38 -7.90 18.24 11.96
N GLU A 39 -8.79 18.55 11.02
CA GLU A 39 -8.66 18.11 9.62
C GLU A 39 -7.45 18.77 8.96
N LEU A 40 -7.28 20.09 9.13
CA LEU A 40 -6.13 20.80 8.59
C LEU A 40 -4.80 20.33 9.20
N MET A 41 -4.81 20.03 10.50
CA MET A 41 -3.70 19.39 11.21
C MET A 41 -3.37 18.03 10.59
N GLY A 42 -4.39 17.18 10.39
CA GLY A 42 -4.24 15.88 9.77
C GLY A 42 -3.66 15.95 8.36
N LEU A 43 -4.12 16.91 7.54
CA LEU A 43 -3.57 17.14 6.21
C LEU A 43 -2.10 17.56 6.26
N ALA A 44 -1.73 18.47 7.16
CA ALA A 44 -0.33 18.89 7.32
C ALA A 44 0.56 17.71 7.76
N LEU A 45 0.10 16.88 8.69
CA LEU A 45 0.78 15.65 9.11
C LEU A 45 0.94 14.68 7.93
N TYR A 46 -0.11 14.49 7.14
CA TYR A 46 -0.09 13.61 5.96
C TYR A 46 0.97 14.05 4.95
N TYR A 47 0.94 15.33 4.56
CA TYR A 47 1.90 15.85 3.59
C TYR A 47 3.33 15.86 4.14
N ARG A 48 3.53 16.14 5.43
CA ARG A 48 4.86 16.04 6.05
C ARG A 48 5.37 14.60 6.07
N GLY A 49 4.51 13.65 6.42
CA GLY A 49 4.78 12.22 6.34
C GLY A 49 5.17 11.78 4.92
N SER A 50 4.53 12.33 3.88
CA SER A 50 4.89 12.01 2.48
C SER A 50 6.29 12.51 2.09
N VAL A 51 6.74 13.63 2.67
CA VAL A 51 8.12 14.09 2.51
C VAL A 51 9.08 13.14 3.23
N TYR A 52 8.76 12.72 4.46
CA TYR A 52 9.56 11.73 5.18
C TYR A 52 9.63 10.39 4.43
N GLN A 53 8.55 9.94 3.79
CA GLN A 53 8.57 8.75 2.93
C GLN A 53 9.61 8.88 1.82
N ARG A 54 9.62 10.02 1.11
CA ARG A 54 10.59 10.30 0.04
C ARG A 54 12.03 10.35 0.54
N LEU A 55 12.24 10.74 1.78
CA LEU A 55 13.54 10.77 2.43
C LEU A 55 13.95 9.43 3.07
N GLY A 56 13.07 8.43 3.10
CA GLY A 56 13.29 7.16 3.80
C GLY A 56 13.24 7.28 5.33
N GLU A 57 12.70 8.37 5.87
CA GLU A 57 12.60 8.65 7.30
C GLU A 57 11.36 7.96 7.92
N HIS A 58 11.36 6.63 7.87
CA HIS A 58 10.25 5.77 8.27
C HIS A 58 9.72 6.04 9.68
N GLU A 59 10.59 6.25 10.67
CA GLU A 59 10.17 6.50 12.06
C GLU A 59 9.38 7.81 12.21
N ARG A 60 9.81 8.88 11.51
CA ARG A 60 9.14 10.18 11.54
C ARG A 60 7.80 10.13 10.80
N LEU A 61 7.75 9.41 9.67
CA LEU A 61 6.50 9.11 8.97
C LEU A 61 5.53 8.37 9.88
N ILE A 62 5.97 7.28 10.52
CA ILE A 62 5.13 6.47 11.41
C ILE A 62 4.59 7.31 12.55
N SER A 63 5.42 8.18 13.16
CA SER A 63 4.98 9.10 14.20
C SER A 63 3.86 10.04 13.71
N ASP A 64 4.02 10.65 12.53
CA ASP A 64 3.01 11.58 11.99
C ASP A 64 1.72 10.86 11.59
N MET A 65 1.81 9.71 10.92
CA MET A 65 0.62 8.93 10.54
C MET A 65 -0.11 8.37 11.76
N THR A 66 0.60 8.02 12.83
CA THR A 66 -0.01 7.54 14.07
C THR A 66 -0.92 8.59 14.67
N ARG A 67 -0.50 9.87 14.69
CA ARG A 67 -1.36 10.97 15.14
C ARG A 67 -2.64 11.09 14.32
N ILE A 68 -2.58 10.91 12.99
CA ILE A 68 -3.78 10.94 12.14
C ILE A 68 -4.72 9.78 12.48
N VAL A 69 -4.18 8.58 12.70
CA VAL A 69 -4.99 7.41 13.09
C VAL A 69 -5.62 7.61 14.48
N GLU A 70 -4.95 8.28 15.40
CA GLU A 70 -5.49 8.68 16.71
C GLU A 70 -6.62 9.71 16.60
N TYR A 71 -6.61 10.58 15.57
CA TYR A 71 -7.69 11.53 15.27
C TYR A 71 -8.90 10.88 14.57
N ARG A 72 -9.00 9.55 14.52
CA ARG A 72 -10.13 8.86 13.91
C ARG A 72 -11.45 9.32 14.53
N GLY A 73 -12.38 9.74 13.67
CA GLY A 73 -13.69 10.28 14.07
C GLY A 73 -13.72 11.80 14.14
N GLU A 74 -12.56 12.46 14.17
CA GLU A 74 -12.41 13.91 14.06
C GLU A 74 -11.93 14.34 12.67
N VAL A 75 -11.27 13.44 11.94
CA VAL A 75 -10.86 13.64 10.55
C VAL A 75 -11.59 12.71 9.58
N SER A 76 -11.53 13.04 8.29
CA SER A 76 -12.14 12.24 7.23
C SER A 76 -11.62 10.80 7.20
N ALA A 77 -12.52 9.85 6.92
CA ALA A 77 -12.17 8.42 6.82
C ALA A 77 -11.13 8.16 5.72
N GLU A 78 -11.16 8.95 4.63
CA GLU A 78 -10.17 8.89 3.58
C GLU A 78 -8.77 9.26 4.08
N LEU A 79 -8.65 10.32 4.89
CA LEU A 79 -7.37 10.72 5.48
C LEU A 79 -6.83 9.67 6.45
N VAL A 80 -7.69 9.06 7.28
CA VAL A 80 -7.29 7.92 8.14
C VAL A 80 -6.81 6.74 7.31
N ALA A 81 -7.50 6.42 6.21
CA ALA A 81 -7.13 5.32 5.33
C ALA A 81 -5.80 5.58 4.59
N GLN A 82 -5.59 6.80 4.09
CA GLN A 82 -4.32 7.22 3.48
C GLN A 82 -3.16 7.14 4.48
N ALA A 83 -3.35 7.63 5.70
CA ALA A 83 -2.34 7.54 6.76
C ALA A 83 -2.04 6.09 7.14
N SER A 84 -3.07 5.25 7.25
CA SER A 84 -2.90 3.81 7.52
C SER A 84 -2.14 3.12 6.40
N ALA A 85 -2.42 3.44 5.13
CA ALA A 85 -1.71 2.85 3.99
C ALA A 85 -0.20 3.17 4.01
N MET A 86 0.16 4.44 4.24
CA MET A 86 1.56 4.88 4.32
C MET A 86 2.28 4.28 5.53
N ARG A 87 1.61 4.25 6.69
CA ARG A 87 2.17 3.67 7.91
C ARG A 87 2.38 2.16 7.76
N GLY A 88 1.41 1.47 7.17
CA GLY A 88 1.51 0.04 6.88
C GLY A 88 2.63 -0.29 5.90
N GLU A 89 2.83 0.52 4.87
CA GLU A 89 3.96 0.37 3.94
C GLU A 89 5.30 0.56 4.68
N SER A 90 5.40 1.58 5.52
CA SER A 90 6.59 1.85 6.32
C SER A 90 6.91 0.71 7.29
N PHE A 91 5.91 0.16 7.96
CA PHE A 91 6.07 -1.02 8.80
C PHE A 91 6.52 -2.25 8.00
N ALA A 92 5.94 -2.48 6.81
CA ALA A 92 6.34 -3.59 5.95
C ALA A 92 7.82 -3.48 5.53
N VAL A 93 8.29 -2.29 5.16
CA VAL A 93 9.71 -2.04 4.83
C VAL A 93 10.63 -2.31 6.01
N GLN A 94 10.18 -2.01 7.24
CA GLN A 94 10.94 -2.28 8.46
C GLN A 94 10.83 -3.74 8.95
N GLY A 95 10.03 -4.57 8.28
CA GLY A 95 9.79 -5.97 8.66
C GLY A 95 8.76 -6.16 9.78
N GLU A 96 8.08 -5.09 10.20
CA GLU A 96 7.01 -5.11 11.21
C GLU A 96 5.68 -5.55 10.56
N LEU A 97 5.67 -6.76 10.02
CA LEU A 97 4.60 -7.25 9.13
C LEU A 97 3.21 -7.28 9.79
N GLU A 98 3.11 -7.63 11.08
CA GLU A 98 1.81 -7.65 11.78
C GLU A 98 1.24 -6.23 12.01
N ALA A 99 2.12 -5.24 12.24
CA ALA A 99 1.69 -3.85 12.32
C ALA A 99 1.17 -3.36 10.96
N ALA A 100 1.84 -3.73 9.87
CA ALA A 100 1.37 -3.46 8.52
C ALA A 100 0.03 -4.13 8.20
N VAL A 101 -0.14 -5.40 8.58
CA VAL A 101 -1.43 -6.12 8.47
C VAL A 101 -2.54 -5.38 9.21
N SER A 102 -2.29 -4.92 10.44
CA SER A 102 -3.26 -4.14 11.22
C SER A 102 -3.68 -2.85 10.50
N ASP A 103 -2.73 -2.13 9.91
CA ASP A 103 -3.00 -0.88 9.19
C ASP A 103 -3.79 -1.10 7.88
N TYR A 104 -3.48 -2.14 7.11
CA TYR A 104 -4.30 -2.46 5.93
C TYR A 104 -5.69 -2.97 6.33
N THR A 105 -5.83 -3.62 7.49
CA THR A 105 -7.12 -4.07 8.02
C THR A 105 -8.06 -2.90 8.29
N VAL A 106 -7.53 -1.81 8.86
CA VAL A 106 -8.29 -0.57 9.07
C VAL A 106 -8.97 -0.09 7.80
N ILE A 107 -8.26 -0.12 6.67
CA ILE A 107 -8.77 0.38 5.38
C ILE A 107 -9.91 -0.54 4.90
N ILE A 108 -9.68 -1.84 4.94
CA ILE A 108 -10.61 -2.87 4.46
C ILE A 108 -11.89 -2.91 5.31
N GLU A 109 -11.79 -2.68 6.61
CA GLU A 109 -12.93 -2.64 7.53
C GLU A 109 -13.70 -1.33 7.52
N SER A 110 -13.11 -0.26 6.98
CA SER A 110 -13.75 1.06 6.95
C SER A 110 -15.05 1.09 6.13
N ARG A 111 -15.30 0.07 5.28
CA ARG A 111 -16.50 -0.35 4.51
C ARG A 111 -17.41 0.68 3.82
N GLU A 112 -17.46 1.94 4.23
CA GLU A 112 -18.29 2.99 3.64
C GLU A 112 -17.43 4.17 3.15
N GLY A 113 -17.71 4.62 1.93
CA GLY A 113 -17.21 5.89 1.37
C GLY A 113 -15.79 5.88 0.79
N LEU A 114 -14.99 4.84 1.02
CA LEU A 114 -13.64 4.77 0.44
C LEU A 114 -13.65 4.38 -1.05
N PRO A 115 -12.76 4.97 -1.87
CA PRO A 115 -12.62 4.55 -3.26
C PRO A 115 -12.23 3.07 -3.38
N THR A 116 -12.88 2.33 -4.29
CA THR A 116 -12.60 0.90 -4.49
C THR A 116 -11.11 0.61 -4.73
N GLY A 117 -10.42 1.48 -5.49
CA GLY A 117 -8.99 1.33 -5.73
C GLY A 117 -8.14 1.32 -4.45
N MET A 118 -8.54 2.08 -3.42
CA MET A 118 -7.86 2.10 -2.12
C MET A 118 -8.08 0.78 -1.36
N LEU A 119 -9.31 0.26 -1.37
CA LEU A 119 -9.63 -1.04 -0.76
C LEU A 119 -8.85 -2.17 -1.43
N LEU A 120 -8.81 -2.19 -2.76
CA LEU A 120 -8.07 -3.20 -3.53
C LEU A 120 -6.57 -3.08 -3.32
N SER A 121 -6.03 -1.86 -3.21
CA SER A 121 -4.61 -1.65 -2.90
C SER A 121 -4.26 -2.18 -1.50
N ALA A 122 -5.12 -1.96 -0.50
CA ALA A 122 -4.92 -2.50 0.83
C ALA A 122 -4.96 -4.04 0.85
N LEU A 123 -5.91 -4.65 0.13
CA LEU A 123 -5.98 -6.10 -0.05
C LEU A 123 -4.75 -6.67 -0.76
N LEU A 124 -4.23 -5.98 -1.78
CA LEU A 124 -3.01 -6.40 -2.47
C LEU A 124 -1.80 -6.39 -1.52
N CYS A 125 -1.60 -5.29 -0.79
CA CYS A 125 -0.48 -5.16 0.14
C CYS A 125 -0.56 -6.18 1.29
N ARG A 126 -1.76 -6.39 1.86
CA ARG A 126 -1.96 -7.37 2.94
C ARG A 126 -1.83 -8.81 2.44
N GLY A 127 -2.38 -9.11 1.25
CA GLY A 127 -2.21 -10.40 0.58
C GLY A 127 -0.75 -10.72 0.28
N ARG A 128 0.04 -9.73 -0.14
CA ARG A 128 1.51 -9.86 -0.28
C ARG A 128 2.17 -10.23 1.04
N ILE A 129 1.86 -9.51 2.12
CA ILE A 129 2.42 -9.80 3.46
C ILE A 129 2.03 -11.21 3.91
N TYR A 130 0.80 -11.64 3.69
CA TYR A 130 0.38 -13.01 4.00
C TYR A 130 1.16 -14.04 3.19
N ALA A 131 1.46 -13.78 1.92
CA ALA A 131 2.30 -14.67 1.12
C ALA A 131 3.73 -14.78 1.69
N GLU A 132 4.32 -13.65 2.10
CA GLU A 132 5.65 -13.60 2.75
C GLU A 132 5.67 -14.36 4.09
N GLN A 133 4.60 -14.25 4.87
CA GLN A 133 4.42 -14.96 6.14
C GLN A 133 4.02 -16.44 5.96
N LYS A 134 3.94 -16.95 4.72
CA LYS A 134 3.49 -18.32 4.38
C LYS A 134 2.04 -18.62 4.81
N ARG A 135 1.23 -17.58 4.96
CA ARG A 135 -0.22 -17.68 5.22
C ARG A 135 -0.95 -17.79 3.89
N HIS A 136 -0.66 -18.87 3.15
CA HIS A 136 -1.01 -19.01 1.73
C HIS A 136 -2.52 -18.95 1.48
N GLU A 137 -3.34 -19.59 2.31
CA GLU A 137 -4.81 -19.55 2.18
C GLU A 137 -5.37 -18.12 2.24
N LEU A 138 -4.88 -17.31 3.19
CA LEU A 138 -5.29 -15.92 3.34
C LEU A 138 -4.82 -15.07 2.16
N ALA A 139 -3.57 -15.26 1.73
CA ALA A 139 -3.03 -14.59 0.56
C ALA A 139 -3.87 -14.90 -0.70
N ILE A 140 -4.19 -16.17 -0.93
CA ILE A 140 -5.00 -16.61 -2.08
C ILE A 140 -6.37 -15.95 -2.07
N GLY A 141 -7.05 -15.92 -0.91
CA GLY A 141 -8.38 -15.32 -0.80
C GLY A 141 -8.40 -13.82 -1.13
N GLU A 142 -7.46 -13.05 -0.56
CA GLU A 142 -7.39 -11.61 -0.78
C GLU A 142 -6.96 -11.27 -2.20
N LEU A 143 -5.92 -11.93 -2.72
CA LEU A 143 -5.43 -11.69 -4.08
C LEU A 143 -6.45 -12.10 -5.14
N THR A 144 -7.28 -13.10 -4.87
CA THR A 144 -8.42 -13.45 -5.74
C THR A 144 -9.43 -12.30 -5.81
N THR A 145 -9.78 -11.73 -4.66
CA THR A 145 -10.67 -10.55 -4.61
C THR A 145 -10.08 -9.38 -5.41
N VAL A 146 -8.77 -9.14 -5.28
CA VAL A 146 -8.04 -8.10 -6.03
C VAL A 146 -8.14 -8.33 -7.53
N ILE A 147 -7.94 -9.56 -8.00
CA ILE A 147 -7.97 -9.90 -9.42
C ILE A 147 -9.37 -9.74 -10.00
N GLU A 148 -10.39 -10.28 -9.33
CA GLU A 148 -11.78 -10.27 -9.80
C GLU A 148 -12.33 -8.85 -9.88
N GLN A 149 -12.27 -8.11 -8.77
CA GLN A 149 -12.79 -6.75 -8.70
C GLN A 149 -11.91 -5.76 -9.45
N GLY A 150 -10.58 -5.95 -9.43
CA GLY A 150 -9.66 -5.10 -10.18
C GLY A 150 -9.89 -5.20 -11.69
N SER A 151 -10.22 -6.39 -12.20
CA SER A 151 -10.60 -6.58 -13.60
C SER A 151 -11.91 -5.89 -13.95
N GLU A 152 -12.93 -6.01 -13.09
CA GLU A 152 -14.22 -5.31 -13.24
C GLU A 152 -14.05 -3.79 -13.30
N HIS A 153 -13.22 -3.25 -12.40
CA HIS A 153 -12.93 -1.81 -12.31
C HIS A 153 -11.86 -1.32 -13.30
N ARG A 154 -11.32 -2.19 -14.16
CA ARG A 154 -10.27 -1.88 -15.14
C ARG A 154 -9.03 -1.23 -14.51
N LEU A 155 -8.58 -1.77 -13.38
CA LEU A 155 -7.32 -1.36 -12.77
C LEU A 155 -6.13 -1.61 -13.72
N PRO A 156 -5.00 -0.88 -13.53
CA PRO A 156 -3.84 -1.03 -14.39
C PRO A 156 -3.34 -2.48 -14.46
N ALA A 157 -2.88 -2.90 -15.65
CA ALA A 157 -2.40 -4.27 -15.85
C ALA A 157 -1.27 -4.68 -14.89
N HIS A 158 -0.39 -3.74 -14.54
CA HIS A 158 0.70 -3.98 -13.59
C HIS A 158 0.19 -4.36 -12.19
N PHE A 159 -0.90 -3.75 -11.75
CA PHE A 159 -1.52 -4.01 -10.46
C PHE A 159 -2.10 -5.44 -10.40
N LEU A 160 -2.75 -5.86 -11.47
CA LEU A 160 -3.25 -7.23 -11.60
C LEU A 160 -2.10 -8.25 -11.72
N ALA A 161 -1.04 -7.92 -12.46
CA ALA A 161 0.14 -8.77 -12.61
C ALA A 161 0.83 -9.02 -11.25
N GLU A 162 0.91 -8.01 -10.37
CA GLU A 162 1.40 -8.19 -9.00
C GLU A 162 0.53 -9.15 -8.20
N ALA A 163 -0.80 -9.03 -8.31
CA ALA A 163 -1.72 -9.93 -7.63
C ALA A 163 -1.58 -11.39 -8.12
N TYR A 164 -1.49 -11.59 -9.44
CA TYR A 164 -1.22 -12.91 -10.04
C TYR A 164 0.14 -13.47 -9.60
N TRP A 165 1.16 -12.63 -9.49
CA TRP A 165 2.50 -13.05 -9.07
C TRP A 165 2.51 -13.63 -7.66
N PHE A 166 1.92 -12.93 -6.69
CA PHE A 166 1.88 -13.42 -5.31
C PHE A 166 0.91 -14.59 -5.13
N ARG A 167 -0.21 -14.61 -5.87
CA ARG A 167 -1.18 -15.71 -5.80
C ARG A 167 -0.63 -16.99 -6.43
N GLY A 168 0.07 -16.88 -7.57
CA GLY A 168 0.76 -17.99 -8.21
C GLY A 168 1.83 -18.62 -7.33
N GLN A 169 2.61 -17.81 -6.60
CA GLN A 169 3.56 -18.32 -5.60
C GLN A 169 2.87 -19.03 -4.43
N ALA A 170 1.75 -18.48 -3.94
CA ALA A 170 0.98 -19.11 -2.87
C ALA A 170 0.38 -20.46 -3.33
N TYR A 171 -0.18 -20.54 -4.54
CA TYR A 171 -0.65 -21.80 -5.12
C TYR A 171 0.49 -22.81 -5.29
N PHE A 172 1.67 -22.36 -5.73
CA PHE A 172 2.83 -23.21 -5.86
C PHE A 172 3.23 -23.83 -4.50
N ALA A 173 3.25 -23.02 -3.44
CA ALA A 173 3.57 -23.48 -2.09
C ALA A 173 2.56 -24.50 -1.55
N GLU A 174 1.28 -24.37 -1.90
CA GLU A 174 0.21 -25.32 -1.59
C GLU A 174 0.16 -26.53 -2.53
N ALA A 175 1.14 -26.69 -3.42
CA ALA A 175 1.22 -27.74 -4.44
C ALA A 175 0.06 -27.76 -5.45
N ASP A 176 -0.68 -26.65 -5.59
CA ASP A 176 -1.64 -26.47 -6.67
C ASP A 176 -0.93 -25.93 -7.93
N TYR A 177 -0.19 -26.83 -8.57
CA TYR A 177 0.64 -26.48 -9.72
C TYR A 177 -0.19 -26.06 -10.94
N THR A 178 -1.46 -26.47 -11.03
CA THR A 178 -2.37 -26.08 -12.12
C THR A 178 -2.67 -24.59 -12.03
N ARG A 179 -3.23 -24.14 -10.89
CA ARG A 179 -3.56 -22.73 -10.69
C ARG A 179 -2.33 -21.84 -10.61
N ALA A 180 -1.23 -22.36 -10.04
CA ALA A 180 0.05 -21.66 -10.07
C ALA A 180 0.54 -21.41 -11.51
N ALA A 181 0.49 -22.42 -12.38
CA ALA A 181 0.94 -22.27 -13.76
C ALA A 181 0.06 -21.29 -14.57
N GLU A 182 -1.25 -21.25 -14.31
CA GLU A 182 -2.16 -20.27 -14.92
C GLU A 182 -1.78 -18.84 -14.56
N ASP A 183 -1.68 -18.55 -13.26
CA ASP A 183 -1.33 -17.22 -12.75
C ASP A 183 0.07 -16.78 -13.24
N LEU A 184 1.07 -17.67 -13.15
CA LEU A 184 2.45 -17.37 -13.57
C LEU A 184 2.56 -17.16 -15.09
N SER A 185 1.74 -17.84 -15.90
CA SER A 185 1.70 -17.61 -17.34
C SER A 185 1.22 -16.19 -17.68
N ILE A 186 0.24 -15.68 -16.93
CA ILE A 186 -0.24 -14.30 -17.06
C ILE A 186 0.89 -13.33 -16.72
N VAL A 187 1.58 -13.55 -15.58
CA VAL A 187 2.71 -12.71 -15.14
C VAL A 187 3.80 -12.65 -16.20
N VAL A 188 4.26 -13.82 -16.69
CA VAL A 188 5.30 -13.91 -17.72
C VAL A 188 4.89 -13.17 -19.00
N SER A 189 3.63 -13.29 -19.42
CA SER A 189 3.12 -12.62 -20.62
C SER A 189 3.02 -11.10 -20.48
N SER A 190 2.84 -10.60 -19.26
CA SER A 190 2.66 -9.17 -18.99
C SER A 190 3.95 -8.35 -19.10
N GLN A 191 5.11 -9.01 -18.96
CA GLN A 191 6.43 -8.36 -18.86
C GLN A 191 6.50 -7.27 -17.79
N TRP A 192 5.65 -7.35 -16.77
CA TRP A 192 5.59 -6.36 -15.71
C TRP A 192 6.81 -6.41 -14.78
N LEU A 193 7.30 -7.62 -14.50
CA LEU A 193 8.45 -7.79 -13.62
C LEU A 193 9.74 -7.27 -14.28
N GLY A 194 10.62 -6.70 -13.46
CA GLY A 194 12.01 -6.46 -13.88
C GLY A 194 12.70 -7.76 -14.29
N THR A 195 13.84 -7.67 -14.99
CA THR A 195 14.52 -8.83 -15.58
C THR A 195 14.70 -10.02 -14.62
N THR A 196 15.11 -9.76 -13.38
CA THR A 196 15.27 -10.80 -12.35
C THR A 196 13.92 -11.42 -11.94
N GLY A 197 12.88 -10.60 -11.73
CA GLY A 197 11.56 -11.10 -11.37
C GLY A 197 10.93 -11.92 -12.51
N GLN A 198 11.12 -11.47 -13.75
CA GLN A 198 10.66 -12.19 -14.93
C GLN A 198 11.32 -13.57 -15.02
N GLN A 199 12.63 -13.66 -14.77
CA GLN A 199 13.34 -14.94 -14.70
C GLN A 199 12.79 -15.83 -13.59
N SER A 200 12.57 -15.30 -12.38
CA SER A 200 11.94 -16.06 -11.29
C SER A 200 10.58 -16.60 -11.66
N ALA A 201 9.76 -15.83 -12.38
CA ALA A 201 8.44 -16.28 -12.83
C ALA A 201 8.50 -17.38 -13.88
N GLU A 202 9.43 -17.27 -14.84
CA GLU A 202 9.65 -18.30 -15.86
C GLU A 202 10.16 -19.61 -15.25
N GLU A 203 11.09 -19.54 -14.29
CA GLU A 203 11.62 -20.70 -13.56
C GLU A 203 10.52 -21.39 -12.77
N LEU A 204 9.72 -20.63 -12.02
CA LEU A 204 8.64 -21.19 -11.21
C LEU A 204 7.54 -21.80 -12.08
N LEU A 205 7.23 -21.18 -13.23
CA LEU A 205 6.31 -21.73 -14.22
C LEU A 205 6.82 -23.04 -14.83
N ALA A 206 8.13 -23.12 -15.13
CA ALA A 206 8.76 -24.34 -15.63
C ALA A 206 8.72 -25.47 -14.58
N GLU A 207 8.91 -25.13 -13.30
CA GLU A 207 8.76 -26.08 -12.20
C GLU A 207 7.32 -26.61 -12.11
N CYS A 208 6.31 -25.74 -12.14
CA CYS A 208 4.90 -26.15 -12.14
C CYS A 208 4.62 -27.17 -13.27
N ARG A 209 5.09 -26.87 -14.48
CA ARG A 209 4.90 -27.74 -15.65
C ARG A 209 5.58 -29.09 -15.49
N ARG A 210 6.75 -29.14 -14.84
CA ARG A 210 7.44 -30.41 -14.55
C ARG A 210 6.64 -31.25 -13.57
N ARG A 211 6.17 -30.65 -12.47
CA ARG A 211 5.37 -31.32 -11.45
C ARG A 211 4.04 -31.86 -11.97
N LEU A 212 3.43 -31.18 -12.94
CA LEU A 212 2.19 -31.64 -13.60
C LEU A 212 2.42 -32.79 -14.59
N ALA A 213 3.66 -33.07 -14.99
CA ALA A 213 4.00 -34.13 -15.92
C ALA A 213 4.47 -35.43 -15.22
N GLU A 214 4.68 -35.40 -13.91
CA GLU A 214 5.01 -36.54 -13.04
C GLU A 214 3.74 -37.25 -12.55
#